data_AF-A0A8T4J4H3-F1
#
_entry.id   AF-A0A8T4J4H3-F1
#
_cell.length_a   1.000
_cell.length_b   1.000
_cell.length_c   1.000
_cell.angle_alpha   90.00
_cell.angle_beta   90.00
_cell.angle_gamma   90.00
#
_symmetry.space_group_name_H-M   'P 1'
#
loop_
_entity.id
_entity.type
_entity.pdbx_description
1 polymer ?
#
loop_
_entity_poly.entity_id
_entity_poly.type
_entity_poly.pdbx_seq_one_letter_code
_entity_poly.pdbx_strand_id
1 'polypeptide(L)'
;MSAEVYGQREVRRARYAVGTVFAVHGAVTGSFATRVPWIQDHAGVSPGQLGLALAFPALGASVAMPLAGRISHRFGARAALRGLIALWTLALVLP
;
A
#
# COMPACT_ATOMS: atom_id res chain seq x y z
N MET A 1 -0.30 -5.75 -38.60
CA MET A 1 -1.55 -5.75 -37.80
C MET A 1 -1.48 -6.60 -36.52
N SER A 2 -0.66 -7.65 -36.45
CA SER A 2 -0.57 -8.51 -35.25
C SER A 2 0.18 -7.87 -34.08
N ALA A 3 1.31 -7.20 -34.33
CA ALA A 3 2.14 -6.56 -33.29
C ALA A 3 1.41 -5.44 -32.52
N GLU A 4 0.57 -4.67 -33.20
CA GLU A 4 -0.23 -3.58 -32.61
C GLU A 4 -1.29 -4.11 -31.62
N VAL A 5 -1.92 -5.24 -31.96
CA VAL A 5 -2.92 -5.90 -31.12
C VAL A 5 -2.29 -6.51 -29.86
N TYR A 6 -1.05 -7.01 -29.95
CA TYR A 6 -0.29 -7.48 -28.78
C TYR A 6 0.01 -6.32 -27.81
N GLY A 7 0.46 -5.17 -28.31
CA GLY A 7 0.72 -3.99 -27.49
C GLY A 7 -0.54 -3.49 -26.76
N GLN A 8 -1.68 -3.43 -27.45
CA GLN A 8 -2.93 -2.97 -26.83
C GLN A 8 -3.48 -3.91 -25.76
N ARG A 9 -3.37 -5.24 -25.95
CA ARG A 9 -3.76 -6.22 -24.93
C ARG A 9 -2.85 -6.14 -23.70
N GLU A 10 -1.55 -5.95 -23.89
CA GLU A 10 -0.60 -5.83 -22.79
C GLU A 10 -0.82 -4.56 -21.98
N VAL A 11 -1.01 -3.40 -22.63
CA VAL A 11 -1.32 -2.13 -21.97
C VAL A 11 -2.63 -2.23 -21.19
N ARG A 12 -3.67 -2.84 -21.78
CA ARG A 12 -4.95 -3.05 -21.07
C ARG A 12 -4.77 -3.89 -19.80
N ARG A 13 -4.01 -4.99 -19.89
CA ARG A 13 -3.71 -5.84 -18.74
C ARG A 13 -2.90 -5.09 -17.68
N ALA A 14 -1.93 -4.28 -18.07
CA ALA A 14 -1.16 -3.45 -17.15
C ALA A 14 -2.04 -2.43 -16.42
N ARG A 15 -2.98 -1.78 -17.12
CA ARG A 15 -3.94 -0.83 -16.50
C ARG A 15 -4.80 -1.51 -15.45
N TYR A 16 -5.36 -2.68 -15.73
CA TYR A 16 -6.14 -3.43 -14.74
C TYR A 16 -5.29 -3.90 -13.56
N ALA A 17 -4.05 -4.34 -13.81
CA ALA A 17 -3.15 -4.76 -12.74
C ALA A 17 -2.82 -3.59 -11.79
N VAL A 18 -2.44 -2.44 -12.33
CA VAL A 18 -2.18 -1.23 -11.54
C VAL A 18 -3.44 -0.78 -10.81
N GLY A 19 -4.58 -0.72 -11.49
CA GLY A 19 -5.87 -0.37 -10.89
C GLY A 19 -6.24 -1.27 -9.72
N THR A 20 -6.02 -2.58 -9.85
CA THR A 20 -6.26 -3.55 -8.76
C THR A 20 -5.35 -3.29 -7.57
N VAL A 21 -4.07 -3.03 -7.81
CA VAL A 21 -3.10 -2.72 -6.74
C VAL A 21 -3.50 -1.45 -5.99
N PHE A 22 -3.88 -0.38 -6.71
CA PHE A 22 -4.36 0.85 -6.09
C PHE A 22 -5.67 0.65 -5.31
N ALA A 23 -6.60 -0.13 -5.86
CA ALA A 23 -7.86 -0.45 -5.19
C ALA A 23 -7.62 -1.23 -3.88
N VAL A 24 -6.75 -2.25 -3.91
CA VAL A 24 -6.37 -3.02 -2.71
C VAL A 24 -5.66 -2.13 -1.69
N HIS A 25 -4.68 -1.33 -2.15
CA HIS A 25 -3.96 -0.42 -1.27
C HIS A 25 -4.91 0.58 -0.58
N GLY A 26 -5.82 1.19 -1.35
CA GLY A 26 -6.85 2.09 -0.85
C GLY A 26 -7.85 1.42 0.08
N ALA A 27 -8.25 0.17 -0.19
CA ALA A 27 -9.15 -0.58 0.66
C ALA A 27 -8.53 -0.86 2.05
N VAL A 28 -7.24 -1.22 2.11
CA VAL A 28 -6.52 -1.39 3.38
C VAL A 28 -6.45 -0.06 4.14
N THR A 29 -6.02 1.02 3.49
CA THR A 29 -5.91 2.34 4.12
C THR A 29 -7.27 2.85 4.61
N GLY A 30 -8.33 2.69 3.81
CA GLY A 30 -9.70 3.04 4.20
C GLY A 30 -10.18 2.21 5.39
N SER A 31 -9.88 0.91 5.41
CA SER A 31 -10.22 0.03 6.54
C SER A 31 -9.49 0.39 7.84
N PHE A 32 -8.29 0.96 7.75
CA PHE A 32 -7.59 1.53 8.91
C PHE A 32 -8.23 2.85 9.33
N ALA A 33 -8.49 3.76 8.39
CA ALA A 33 -9.05 5.08 8.67
C ALA A 33 -10.40 5.00 9.42
N THR A 34 -11.26 4.03 9.09
CA THR A 34 -12.53 3.81 9.80
C THR A 34 -12.34 3.25 11.22
N ARG A 35 -11.20 2.60 11.50
CA ARG A 35 -10.86 2.07 12.84
C ARG A 35 -10.16 3.07 13.74
N VAL A 36 -9.62 4.16 13.20
CA VAL A 36 -8.88 5.17 13.98
C VAL A 36 -9.64 5.66 15.22
N PRO A 37 -10.95 5.99 15.15
CA PRO A 37 -11.70 6.41 16.34
C PRO A 37 -11.78 5.30 17.40
N TRP A 38 -12.04 4.06 16.99
CA TRP A 38 -12.05 2.91 17.90
C TRP A 38 -10.69 2.68 18.56
N ILE A 39 -9.59 2.79 17.79
CA ILE A 39 -8.22 2.68 18.32
C ILE A 39 -7.95 3.79 19.33
N GLN A 40 -8.37 5.03 19.04
CA GLN A 40 -8.20 6.17 19.93
C GLN A 40 -8.88 5.92 21.29
N ASP A 41 -10.14 5.47 21.26
CA ASP A 41 -10.93 5.18 22.45
C ASP A 41 -10.35 4.01 23.24
N HIS A 42 -9.94 2.93 22.57
CA HIS A 42 -9.39 1.73 23.22
C HIS A 42 -7.98 1.96 23.81
N ALA A 43 -7.16 2.78 23.15
CA ALA A 43 -5.83 3.13 23.65
C ALA A 43 -5.86 4.26 24.69
N GLY A 44 -7.02 4.92 24.90
CA GLY A 44 -7.17 6.04 25.84
C GLY A 44 -6.29 7.25 25.49
N VAL A 45 -5.96 7.43 24.20
CA VAL A 45 -5.04 8.49 23.77
C VAL A 45 -5.78 9.79 23.48
N SER A 46 -5.16 10.91 23.86
CA SER A 46 -5.68 12.24 23.53
C SER A 46 -5.59 12.52 22.02
N PRO A 47 -6.39 13.46 21.47
CA PRO A 47 -6.32 13.83 20.05
C PRO A 47 -4.92 14.28 19.60
N GLY A 48 -4.16 14.95 20.47
CA GLY A 48 -2.78 15.36 20.17
C GLY A 48 -1.82 14.18 20.07
N GLN A 49 -1.94 13.19 20.96
CA GLN A 49 -1.15 11.95 20.88
C GLN A 49 -1.52 11.13 19.65
N LEU A 50 -2.80 11.07 19.30
CA LEU A 50 -3.25 10.43 18.06
C LEU A 50 -2.68 11.15 16.84
N GLY A 51 -2.72 12.48 16.80
CA GLY A 51 -2.15 13.26 15.70
C GLY A 51 -0.66 12.98 15.51
N LEU A 52 0.10 12.90 16.62
CA LEU A 52 1.50 12.50 16.58
C LEU A 52 1.68 11.05 16.09
N ALA A 53 0.84 10.13 16.58
CA ALA A 53 0.85 8.73 16.13
C ALA A 53 0.61 8.62 14.61
N LEU A 54 -0.33 9.40 14.07
CA LEU A 54 -0.64 9.45 12.64
C LEU A 54 0.43 10.13 11.78
N ALA A 55 1.39 10.85 12.38
CA ALA A 55 2.56 11.37 11.68
C ALA A 55 3.60 10.26 11.39
N PHE A 56 3.69 9.22 12.24
CA PHE A 56 4.66 8.14 12.06
C PHE A 56 4.50 7.35 10.76
N PRO A 57 3.29 7.04 10.25
CA PRO A 57 3.14 6.45 8.92
C PRO A 57 3.82 7.25 7.81
N ALA A 58 3.73 8.59 7.83
CA ALA A 58 4.38 9.44 6.83
C ALA A 58 5.92 9.42 6.97
N LEU A 59 6.41 9.47 8.21
CA LEU A 59 7.85 9.34 8.51
C LEU A 59 8.38 7.97 8.12
N GLY A 60 7.68 6.90 8.50
CA GLY A 60 8.00 5.52 8.16
C GLY A 60 8.01 5.30 6.66
N ALA A 61 7.04 5.85 5.92
CA ALA A 61 7.02 5.80 4.46
C ALA A 61 8.25 6.49 3.85
N SER A 62 8.63 7.66 4.38
CA SER A 62 9.81 8.41 3.92
C SER A 62 11.10 7.61 4.11
N VAL A 63 11.24 6.95 5.26
CA VAL A 63 12.40 6.07 5.55
C VAL A 63 12.36 4.78 4.73
N ALA A 64 11.16 4.25 4.43
CA ALA A 64 10.98 3.03 3.65
C ALA A 64 11.17 3.24 2.14
N MET A 65 11.02 4.46 1.61
CA MET A 65 11.14 4.73 0.17
C MET A 65 12.49 4.28 -0.45
N PRO A 66 13.66 4.59 0.15
CA PRO A 66 14.94 4.07 -0.32
C PRO A 66 15.00 2.53 -0.30
N LEU A 67 14.41 1.91 0.72
CA LEU A 67 14.35 0.45 0.85
C LEU A 67 13.47 -0.15 -0.25
N ALA A 68 12.32 0.46 -0.56
CA ALA A 68 11.45 0.03 -1.64
C ALA A 68 12.17 0.06 -3.00
N GLY A 69 13.00 1.07 -3.24
CA GLY A 69 13.88 1.14 -4.42
C GLY A 69 14.89 -0.01 -4.46
N ARG A 70 15.58 -0.29 -3.35
CA ARG A 70 16.55 -1.41 -3.26
C ARG A 70 15.88 -2.77 -3.47
N ILE A 71 14.73 -3.00 -2.86
CA ILE A 71 13.95 -4.25 -3.01
C ILE A 71 13.52 -4.43 -4.46
N SER A 72 12.98 -3.36 -5.08
CA SER A 72 12.54 -3.41 -6.48
C SER A 72 13.71 -3.66 -7.44
N HIS A 73 14.89 -3.11 -7.15
CA HIS A 73 16.09 -3.37 -7.93
C HIS A 73 16.59 -4.82 -7.76
N ARG A 74 16.58 -5.35 -6.53
CA ARG A 74 17.11 -6.70 -6.24
C ARG A 74 16.22 -7.84 -6.72
N PHE A 75 14.89 -7.70 -6.56
CA PHE A 75 13.91 -8.76 -6.84
C PHE A 75 13.09 -8.51 -8.11
N GLY A 76 13.25 -7.34 -8.74
CA GLY A 76 12.44 -6.90 -9.86
C GLY A 76 11.10 -6.32 -9.42
N ALA A 77 10.61 -5.32 -10.17
CA ALA A 77 9.42 -4.54 -9.80
C ALA A 77 8.17 -5.39 -9.58
N ARG A 78 7.94 -6.43 -10.41
CA ARG A 78 6.74 -7.27 -10.32
C ARG A 78 6.73 -8.16 -9.07
N ALA A 79 7.86 -8.80 -8.74
CA ALA A 79 7.94 -9.68 -7.58
C ALA A 79 7.94 -8.85 -6.28
N ALA A 80 8.68 -7.74 -6.26
CA ALA A 80 8.66 -6.78 -5.16
C ALA A 80 7.24 -6.28 -4.89
N LEU A 81 6.51 -5.82 -5.92
CA LEU A 81 5.16 -5.31 -5.77
C LEU A 81 4.20 -6.37 -5.20
N ARG A 82 4.27 -7.62 -5.67
CA ARG A 82 3.45 -8.73 -5.16
C ARG A 82 3.73 -9.04 -3.69
N GLY A 83 5.00 -9.06 -3.29
CA GLY A 83 5.37 -9.27 -1.89
C GLY A 83 4.92 -8.11 -1.00
N LEU A 84 5.16 -6.88 -1.43
CA LEU A 84 4.80 -5.67 -0.68
C LEU A 84 3.28 -5.52 -0.53
N ILE A 85 2.49 -5.79 -1.58
CA ILE A 85 1.03 -5.70 -1.46
C ILE A 85 0.46 -6.81 -0.57
N ALA A 86 1.03 -8.02 -0.60
CA ALA A 86 0.64 -9.10 0.29
C ALA A 86 0.93 -8.73 1.76
N LEU A 87 2.11 -8.21 2.05
CA LEU A 87 2.47 -7.70 3.38
C LEU A 87 1.54 -6.58 3.82
N TRP A 88 1.20 -5.65 2.91
CA TRP A 88 0.26 -4.56 3.19
C TRP A 88 -1.14 -5.08 3.57
N THR A 89 -1.65 -6.08 2.86
CA THR A 89 -2.93 -6.70 3.23
C THR A 89 -2.89 -7.45 4.56
N LEU A 90 -1.76 -8.08 4.89
CA LEU A 90 -1.57 -8.75 6.18
C LEU A 90 -1.62 -7.78 7.36
N ALA A 91 -1.32 -6.49 7.16
CA ALA A 91 -1.42 -5.49 8.21
C ALA A 91 -2.85 -5.36 8.78
N LEU A 92 -3.89 -5.71 8.01
CA LEU A 92 -5.28 -5.71 8.51
C LEU A 92 -5.57 -6.78 9.56
N VAL A 93 -4.71 -7.81 9.65
CA VAL A 93 -4.80 -8.87 10.65
C VAL A 93 -4.41 -8.36 12.03
N LEU A 94 -3.55 -7.34 12.10
CA LEU A 94 -3.30 -6.67 13.36
C LEU A 94 -4.56 -5.90 13.79
N PRO A 95 -4.91 -5.94 15.08
CA PRO A 95 -6.05 -5.20 15.63
C PRO A 95 -5.87 -3.69 15.47
#